data_AF-A0A354XKV6-F1
#
_entry.id   AF-A0A354XKV6-F1
#
_cell.length_a   1.000
_cell.length_b   1.000
_cell.length_c   1.000
_cell.angle_alpha   90.00
_cell.angle_beta   90.00
_cell.angle_gamma   90.00
#
_symmetry.space_group_name_H-M   'P 1'
#
loop_
_entity.id
_entity.type
_entity.pdbx_description
1 polymer ?
#
loop_
_entity_poly.entity_id
_entity_poly.type
_entity_poly.pdbx_seq_one_letter_code
_entity_poly.pdbx_strand_id
1 'polypeptide(L)' 'SGVAGGSLMLIPMAASLFGIPTEVAMQAVAIGFVISVVQDSTETALNSSTDVLFTAAA' A
#
# COMPACT_ATOMS: atom_id res chain seq x y z
N SER A 1 -2.85 9.87 3.80
CA SER A 1 -1.40 9.60 3.77
C SER A 1 -0.93 8.72 4.93
N GLY A 2 -1.28 7.45 4.90
CA GLY A 2 -0.64 6.43 5.74
C GLY A 2 0.60 5.92 5.04
N VAL A 3 1.76 6.49 5.33
CA VAL A 3 3.02 6.08 4.70
C VAL A 3 3.34 4.64 5.14
N ALA A 4 3.30 3.71 4.19
CA ALA A 4 3.60 2.29 4.38
C ALA A 4 5.05 2.00 4.82
N GLY A 5 5.93 3.01 4.85
CA GLY A 5 7.36 2.85 5.10
C GLY A 5 7.72 2.24 6.47
N GLY A 6 6.93 2.49 7.52
CA GLY A 6 7.21 1.95 8.85
C GLY A 6 6.83 0.47 9.03
N SER A 7 5.64 0.08 8.53
CA SER A 7 5.11 -1.27 8.66
C SER A 7 5.69 -2.24 7.62
N LEU A 8 6.06 -1.77 6.43
CA LEU A 8 6.73 -2.60 5.42
C LEU A 8 8.10 -3.10 5.89
N MET A 9 8.81 -2.32 6.73
CA MET A 9 10.07 -2.76 7.34
C MET A 9 9.90 -3.81 8.44
N LEU A 10 8.67 -4.12 8.86
CA LEU A 10 8.38 -5.24 9.77
C LEU A 10 8.33 -6.58 9.03
N ILE A 11 8.20 -6.57 7.70
CA ILE A 11 8.13 -7.79 6.89
C ILE A 11 9.44 -8.59 6.94
N PRO A 12 10.64 -7.99 6.76
CA PRO A 12 11.90 -8.73 6.88
C PRO A 12 12.15 -9.26 8.31
N MET A 13 11.76 -8.48 9.31
CA MET A 13 11.84 -8.87 10.72
C MET A 13 11.01 -10.13 11.00
N ALA A 14 9.73 -10.14 10.60
CA ALA A 14 8.86 -11.29 10.75
C ALA A 14 9.32 -12.48 9.90
N ALA A 15 9.74 -12.24 8.66
CA ALA A 15 10.23 -13.26 7.75
C ALA A 15 11.48 -14.00 8.30
N SER A 16 12.37 -13.28 8.99
CA SER A 16 13.55 -13.88 9.63
C SER A 16 13.22 -14.91 10.71
N LEU A 17 12.11 -14.73 11.45
CA LEU A 17 11.64 -15.67 12.49
C LEU A 17 11.20 -17.01 11.89
N PHE A 18 10.82 -17.03 10.61
CA PHE A 18 10.40 -18.22 9.87
C PHE A 18 11.52 -18.77 8.97
N GLY A 19 12.75 -18.23 9.06
CA GLY A 19 13.88 -18.67 8.23
C GLY A 19 13.76 -18.30 6.75
N ILE A 20 12.92 -17.31 6.41
CA ILE A 20 12.75 -16.87 5.03
C ILE A 20 13.96 -16.01 4.61
N PRO A 21 14.58 -16.26 3.45
CA PRO A 21 15.69 -15.46 2.95
C PRO A 21 15.32 -13.98 2.79
N THR A 22 16.24 -13.08 3.16
CA THR A 22 16.02 -11.63 3.10
C THR A 22 15.65 -11.15 1.69
N GLU A 23 16.23 -11.74 0.65
CA GLU A 23 15.91 -11.39 -0.75
C GLU A 23 14.44 -11.67 -1.09
N VAL A 24 13.87 -12.76 -0.56
CA VAL A 24 12.45 -13.11 -0.75
C VAL A 24 11.57 -12.19 0.09
N ALA A 25 11.98 -11.88 1.33
CA ALA A 25 11.26 -10.93 2.17
C ALA A 25 11.20 -9.53 1.55
N MET A 26 12.29 -9.09 0.91
CA MET A 26 12.35 -7.80 0.20
C MET A 26 11.46 -7.78 -1.06
N GLN A 27 11.25 -8.92 -1.74
CA GLN A 27 10.25 -9.00 -2.81
C GLN A 27 8.82 -8.80 -2.27
N ALA A 28 8.50 -9.38 -1.11
CA ALA A 28 7.19 -9.16 -0.47
C ALA A 28 6.97 -7.70 -0.06
N VAL A 29 8.03 -7.02 0.43
CA VAL A 29 8.01 -5.57 0.69
C VAL A 29 7.69 -4.78 -0.58
N ALA A 30 8.34 -5.11 -1.70
CA ALA A 30 8.10 -4.44 -2.97
C ALA A 30 6.66 -4.63 -3.47
N ILE A 31 6.10 -5.83 -3.34
CA ILE A 31 4.69 -6.11 -3.66
C ILE A 31 3.76 -5.29 -2.77
N GLY A 32 4.01 -5.28 -1.46
CA GLY A 32 3.21 -4.49 -0.50
C GLY A 32 3.24 -2.99 -0.79
N PHE A 33 4.40 -2.46 -1.21
CA PHE A 33 4.52 -1.07 -1.65
C PHE A 33 3.65 -0.78 -2.88
N VAL A 34 3.73 -1.60 -3.92
CA VAL A 34 2.92 -1.42 -5.15
C VAL A 34 1.43 -1.46 -4.82
N ILE A 35 0.98 -2.43 -4.01
CA ILE A 35 -0.42 -2.54 -3.59
C ILE A 35 -0.84 -1.29 -2.81
N SER A 36 -0.01 -0.77 -1.90
CA SER A 36 -0.34 0.42 -1.11
C SER A 36 -0.57 1.66 -1.98
N VAL A 37 0.21 1.83 -3.05
CA VAL A 37 0.06 2.94 -3.99
C VAL A 37 -1.25 2.81 -4.78
N VAL A 38 -1.53 1.60 -5.28
CA VAL A 38 -2.76 1.33 -6.04
C VAL A 38 -3.99 1.51 -5.15
N GLN A 39 -3.93 1.02 -3.91
CA GLN A 39 -5.02 1.17 -2.94
C GLN A 39 -5.26 2.63 -2.59
N ASP A 40 -4.24 3.41 -2.24
CA ASP A 40 -4.38 4.83 -1.88
C ASP A 40 -4.94 5.64 -3.05
N SER A 41 -4.50 5.35 -4.28
CA SER A 41 -5.04 5.97 -5.49
C SER A 41 -6.51 5.62 -5.71
N THR A 42 -6.90 4.37 -5.49
CA THR A 42 -8.28 3.89 -5.65
C THR A 42 -9.18 4.42 -4.53
N GLU A 43 -8.70 4.43 -3.29
CA GLU A 43 -9.38 5.00 -2.13
C GLU A 43 -9.59 6.50 -2.31
N THR A 44 -8.56 7.22 -2.78
CA THR A 44 -8.67 8.64 -3.11
C THR A 44 -9.67 8.87 -4.24
N ALA A 45 -9.60 8.08 -5.32
CA ALA A 45 -10.52 8.19 -6.44
C ALA A 45 -11.97 7.91 -6.02
N LEU A 46 -12.23 6.87 -5.23
CA LEU A 46 -13.57 6.57 -4.72
C LEU A 46 -14.05 7.64 -3.74
N ASN A 47 -13.23 8.02 -2.76
CA ASN A 47 -13.57 9.04 -1.77
C ASN A 47 -13.79 10.43 -2.39
N SER A 48 -13.17 10.73 -3.55
CA SER A 48 -13.33 11.99 -4.30
C SER A 48 -14.29 11.87 -5.49
N SER A 49 -14.74 10.67 -5.87
CA SER A 49 -15.67 10.47 -7.00
C SER A 49 -17.04 11.10 -6.77
N THR A 50 -17.49 11.19 -5.51
CA THR A 50 -18.71 11.91 -5.12
C THR A 50 -18.58 13.42 -5.38
N ASP A 51 -17.37 13.99 -5.26
CA ASP A 51 -17.08 15.40 -5.51
C ASP A 51 -17.20 15.75 -7.02
N VAL A 52 -16.78 14.83 -7.89
CA VAL A 52 -16.91 14.98 -9.36
C VAL A 52 -18.36 14.87 -9.82
N LEU A 53 -19.13 13.92 -9.28
CA LEU A 53 -20.56 13.77 -9.62
C LEU A 53 -21.41 14.97 -9.16
N PHE A 54 -21.11 15.55 -8.00
CA PHE A 54 -21.78 16.77 -7.54
C PHE A 54 -21.34 18.03 -8.30
N THR A 55 -20.09 18.11 -8.75
CA THR A 55 -19.61 19.22 -9.60
C THR A 55 -20.15 19.14 -11.03
N ALA A 56 -20.33 17.93 -11.59
CA ALA A 56 -20.86 17.74 -12.93
C ALA A 56 -22.39 17.90 -13.03
N ALA A 57 -23.11 17.86 -11.90
CA ALA A 57 -24.56 18.04 -11.81
C ALA A 57 -24.98 19.48 -11.40
N ALA A 58 -24.02 20.36 -11.10
CA ALA A 58 -24.24 21.76 -10.70
C ALA A 58 -24.12 22.74 -11.89
#